data_AF-A0A1G6JE45-F1
#
_entry.id   AF-A0A1G6JE45-F1
#
_cell.length_a   1.000
_cell.length_b   1.000
_cell.length_c   1.000
_cell.angle_alpha   90.00
_cell.angle_beta   90.00
_cell.angle_gamma   90.00
#
_symmetry.space_group_name_H-M   'P 1'
#
loop_
_entity.id
_entity.type
_entity.pdbx_description
1 polymer ?
#
loop_
_entity_poly.entity_id
_entity_poly.type
_entity_poly.pdbx_seq_one_letter_code
_entity_poly.pdbx_strand_id
1 'polypeptide(L)'
;MARHGLRVPRAGAGGCDAVAVKRRTSLPAGAVLAAAVLLTGCAQQQPSTASSSGAASSSASAGSSSSAGSSSAPPAVTTAPAADGAFPADTAPDTAEASADARVTVTDIRTGRHDGFDRVVLEVEGTGTPGWDVRYVDAASSQGSGEPVAVAGDAVLQVTVTGAGYPYDTGAEEYASADPLPGEGTRTVTEVVFDATYEGTTVAFVGTRSEAPFRVYLLEDPSRLVVEVADQP
;
A
#
# COMPACT_ATOMS: atom_id res chain seq x y z
N MET A 1 58.44 -53.41 1.99
CA MET A 1 58.19 -52.04 2.48
C MET A 1 58.57 -51.05 1.39
N ALA A 2 57.66 -50.74 0.48
CA ALA A 2 57.92 -49.90 -0.68
C ALA A 2 57.13 -48.59 -0.55
N ARG A 3 57.85 -47.48 -0.41
CA ARG A 3 57.31 -46.12 -0.39
C ARG A 3 57.03 -45.72 -1.84
N HIS A 4 55.76 -45.69 -2.23
CA HIS A 4 55.33 -45.06 -3.48
C HIS A 4 55.15 -43.57 -3.27
N GLY A 5 56.04 -42.78 -3.84
CA GLY A 5 55.76 -41.39 -4.15
C GLY A 5 54.88 -41.31 -5.40
N LEU A 6 53.91 -40.40 -5.40
CA LEU A 6 53.38 -39.86 -6.65
C LEU A 6 53.17 -38.35 -6.52
N ARG A 7 53.65 -37.68 -7.55
CA ARG A 7 53.82 -36.25 -7.73
C ARG A 7 52.48 -35.54 -7.85
N VAL A 8 52.41 -34.34 -7.27
CA VAL A 8 51.33 -33.37 -7.50
C VAL A 8 51.52 -32.74 -8.89
N PRO A 9 50.54 -32.81 -9.80
CA PRO A 9 50.49 -31.93 -10.97
C PRO A 9 49.92 -30.56 -10.57
N ARG A 10 50.59 -29.50 -11.00
CA ARG A 10 50.16 -28.10 -10.91
C ARG A 10 49.81 -27.63 -12.32
N ALA A 11 48.53 -27.37 -12.59
CA ALA A 11 47.99 -26.51 -13.66
C ALA A 11 46.45 -26.62 -13.60
N GLY A 12 45.64 -25.59 -13.79
CA GLY A 12 45.91 -24.24 -14.24
C GLY A 12 44.79 -23.29 -13.83
N ALA A 13 45.12 -22.01 -13.78
CA ALA A 13 44.18 -20.92 -13.65
C ALA A 13 43.31 -20.88 -14.92
N GLY A 14 42.03 -21.25 -14.78
CA GLY A 14 41.00 -20.96 -15.77
C GLY A 14 40.50 -19.55 -15.51
N GLY A 15 40.87 -18.63 -16.40
CA GLY A 15 40.29 -17.29 -16.43
C GLY A 15 38.82 -17.37 -16.82
N CYS A 16 37.96 -16.72 -16.03
CA CYS A 16 36.65 -16.30 -16.50
C CYS A 16 36.85 -14.98 -17.25
N ASP A 17 36.67 -15.04 -18.57
CA ASP A 17 36.49 -13.89 -19.44
C ASP A 17 35.45 -12.94 -18.82
N ALA A 18 35.95 -11.81 -18.30
CA ALA A 18 35.12 -10.67 -17.98
C ALA A 18 34.60 -10.11 -19.30
N VAL A 19 33.33 -10.38 -19.62
CA VAL A 19 32.62 -9.71 -20.71
C VAL A 19 32.51 -8.23 -20.31
N ALA A 20 33.45 -7.43 -20.81
CA ALA A 20 33.47 -5.98 -20.68
C ALA A 20 32.27 -5.39 -21.43
N VAL A 21 31.18 -5.13 -20.72
CA VAL A 21 30.05 -4.36 -21.24
C VAL A 21 30.51 -2.92 -21.42
N LYS A 22 30.81 -2.58 -22.67
CA LYS A 22 31.21 -1.25 -23.13
C LYS A 22 30.05 -0.28 -22.92
N ARG A 23 30.03 0.43 -21.79
CA ARG A 23 29.11 1.55 -21.51
C ARG A 23 29.28 2.61 -22.61
N ARG A 24 28.31 2.71 -23.51
CA ARG A 24 28.23 3.79 -24.49
C ARG A 24 27.62 5.00 -23.80
N THR A 25 28.48 5.88 -23.30
CA THR A 25 28.11 7.24 -22.90
C THR A 25 27.73 8.04 -24.14
N SER A 26 26.43 8.17 -24.39
CA SER A 26 25.88 9.13 -25.34
C SER A 26 25.35 10.34 -24.58
N LEU A 27 26.15 11.41 -24.55
CA LEU A 27 25.65 12.76 -24.31
C LEU A 27 24.92 13.24 -25.56
N PRO A 28 23.74 13.85 -25.41
CA PRO A 28 23.35 14.93 -26.30
C PRO A 28 23.32 16.28 -25.56
N ALA A 29 24.02 17.21 -26.19
CA ALA A 29 24.09 18.61 -25.84
C ALA A 29 22.74 19.32 -26.02
N GLY A 30 22.42 20.20 -25.06
CA GLY A 30 21.88 21.54 -25.24
C GLY A 30 20.61 21.76 -26.08
N ALA A 31 19.56 22.24 -25.42
CA ALA A 31 18.82 23.42 -25.87
C ALA A 31 18.04 24.03 -24.68
N VAL A 32 18.58 25.10 -24.11
CA VAL A 32 17.90 25.99 -23.18
C VAL A 32 16.94 26.85 -24.01
N LEU A 33 15.63 26.71 -23.78
CA LEU A 33 14.62 27.61 -24.32
C LEU A 33 13.91 28.28 -23.14
N ALA A 34 14.38 29.49 -22.83
CA ALA A 34 13.75 30.40 -21.89
C ALA A 34 12.48 30.97 -22.53
N ALA A 35 11.32 30.64 -21.96
CA ALA A 35 10.06 31.30 -22.27
C ALA A 35 9.66 32.17 -21.07
N ALA A 36 10.05 33.44 -21.12
CA ALA A 36 9.52 34.46 -20.23
C ALA A 36 8.19 34.96 -20.82
N VAL A 37 7.07 34.62 -20.17
CA VAL A 37 5.77 35.23 -20.48
C VAL A 37 5.38 36.14 -19.33
N LEU A 38 5.58 37.44 -19.53
CA LEU A 38 5.00 38.49 -18.71
C LEU A 38 3.58 38.76 -19.22
N LEU A 39 2.57 38.34 -18.46
CA LEU A 39 1.19 38.78 -18.65
C LEU A 39 0.79 39.67 -17.47
N THR A 40 1.05 40.96 -17.67
CA THR A 40 0.43 42.07 -16.97
C THR A 40 -1.00 42.21 -17.51
N GLY A 41 -2.02 42.08 -16.67
CA GLY A 41 -3.42 42.22 -17.09
C GLY A 41 -4.32 42.66 -15.95
N CYS A 42 -4.92 43.84 -16.12
CA CYS A 42 -5.51 44.67 -15.08
C CYS A 42 -6.85 44.20 -14.50
N ALA A 43 -7.02 44.61 -13.24
CA ALA A 43 -8.25 44.83 -12.49
C ALA A 43 -9.55 45.09 -13.29
N GLN A 44 -10.66 44.54 -12.79
CA GLN A 44 -11.88 45.35 -12.59
C GLN A 44 -12.82 44.74 -11.54
N GLN A 45 -13.22 45.59 -10.59
CA GLN A 45 -14.20 45.35 -9.54
C GLN A 45 -15.63 45.67 -10.02
N GLN A 46 -16.59 45.18 -9.22
CA GLN A 46 -17.99 45.62 -9.02
C GLN A 46 -19.08 45.12 -9.98
N PRO A 47 -20.37 45.12 -9.53
CA PRO A 47 -20.88 44.92 -8.17
C PRO A 47 -22.05 43.91 -8.15
N SER A 48 -22.14 43.09 -7.11
CA SER A 48 -23.39 42.38 -6.79
C SER A 48 -24.32 43.34 -6.05
N THR A 49 -25.13 44.09 -6.79
CA THR A 49 -26.37 44.68 -6.26
C THR A 49 -27.47 43.63 -6.27
N ALA A 50 -27.77 43.08 -5.10
CA ALA A 50 -29.08 42.52 -4.80
C ALA A 50 -29.39 42.74 -3.31
N SER A 51 -29.86 43.94 -3.00
CA SER A 51 -30.62 44.20 -1.78
C SER A 51 -32.08 43.82 -2.02
N SER A 52 -32.64 42.96 -1.17
CA SER A 52 -33.97 43.09 -0.53
C SER A 52 -34.27 41.75 0.17
N SER A 53 -34.08 41.69 1.49
CA SER A 53 -35.11 41.99 2.49
C SER A 53 -36.31 41.04 2.41
N GLY A 54 -36.12 39.83 2.93
CA GLY A 54 -37.20 39.03 3.50
C GLY A 54 -37.15 39.17 5.01
N ALA A 55 -37.93 40.10 5.55
CA ALA A 55 -38.18 40.17 6.99
C ALA A 55 -38.99 38.94 7.43
N ALA A 56 -38.54 38.25 8.46
CA ALA A 56 -39.37 37.32 9.22
C ALA A 56 -39.10 37.55 10.70
N SER A 57 -40.01 38.30 11.33
CA SER A 57 -40.13 38.42 12.77
C SER A 57 -40.92 37.23 13.34
N SER A 58 -40.38 36.72 14.44
CA SER A 58 -41.08 36.17 15.61
C SER A 58 -42.00 34.95 15.47
N SER A 59 -41.63 33.86 16.15
CA SER A 59 -42.40 33.39 17.31
C SER A 59 -41.62 32.32 18.06
N ALA A 60 -41.40 32.55 19.35
CA ALA A 60 -40.99 31.52 20.29
C ALA A 60 -42.17 30.59 20.56
N SER A 61 -41.93 29.28 20.55
CA SER A 61 -42.82 28.31 21.17
C SER A 61 -41.98 27.20 21.77
N ALA A 62 -42.05 27.11 23.09
CA ALA A 62 -41.54 26.01 23.87
C ALA A 62 -42.32 24.73 23.48
N GLY A 63 -41.59 23.68 23.13
CA GLY A 63 -42.11 22.35 22.89
C GLY A 63 -41.27 21.33 23.63
N SER A 64 -41.92 20.64 24.55
CA SER A 64 -41.35 19.70 25.50
C SER A 64 -40.64 18.49 24.86
N SER A 65 -39.69 18.00 25.65
CA SER A 65 -39.00 16.71 25.61
C SER A 65 -39.78 15.51 25.06
N SER A 66 -39.11 14.74 24.21
CA SER A 66 -39.25 13.29 24.11
C SER A 66 -37.89 12.67 23.75
N SER A 67 -37.31 12.02 24.76
CA SER A 67 -36.19 11.09 24.65
C SER A 67 -36.60 9.90 23.78
N ALA A 68 -35.98 9.75 22.62
CA ALA A 68 -35.95 8.51 21.87
C ALA A 68 -34.50 8.02 21.87
N GLY A 69 -34.25 6.98 22.67
CA GLY A 69 -32.98 6.26 22.66
C GLY A 69 -32.83 5.55 21.32
N SER A 70 -31.91 6.02 20.50
CA SER A 70 -31.38 5.23 19.40
C SER A 70 -30.35 4.27 20.02
N SER A 71 -30.74 3.00 20.13
CA SER A 71 -29.81 1.90 20.32
C SER A 71 -28.72 2.01 19.26
N SER A 72 -27.52 2.40 19.70
CA SER A 72 -26.30 2.21 18.93
C SER A 72 -26.13 0.71 18.77
N ALA A 73 -26.39 0.21 17.57
CA ALA A 73 -25.94 -1.13 17.21
C ALA A 73 -24.40 -1.12 17.31
N PRO A 74 -23.79 -2.03 18.07
CA PRO A 74 -22.33 -2.13 18.10
C PRO A 74 -21.80 -2.38 16.68
N PRO A 75 -20.62 -1.85 16.33
CA PRO A 75 -19.96 -2.26 15.09
C PRO A 75 -19.86 -3.78 15.08
N ALA A 76 -20.19 -4.38 13.94
CA ALA A 76 -20.02 -5.80 13.75
C ALA A 76 -18.53 -6.10 13.85
N VAL A 77 -18.11 -6.65 14.98
CA VAL A 77 -16.79 -7.20 15.17
C VAL A 77 -16.66 -8.38 14.20
N THR A 78 -15.85 -8.23 13.14
CA THR A 78 -15.36 -9.40 12.41
C THR A 78 -14.35 -10.06 13.34
N THR A 79 -14.88 -10.96 14.18
CA THR A 79 -14.05 -11.88 14.96
C THR A 79 -13.26 -12.72 13.97
N ALA A 80 -11.93 -12.79 14.15
CA ALA A 80 -11.08 -13.69 13.38
C ALA A 80 -11.73 -15.09 13.33
N PRO A 81 -11.91 -15.70 12.15
CA PRO A 81 -12.66 -16.94 12.04
C PRO A 81 -12.02 -18.01 12.93
N ALA A 82 -12.83 -18.60 13.82
CA ALA A 82 -12.46 -19.81 14.51
C ALA A 82 -12.20 -20.91 13.48
N ALA A 83 -11.18 -21.73 13.73
CA ALA A 83 -10.66 -22.73 12.82
C ALA A 83 -11.66 -23.89 12.56
N ASP A 84 -12.61 -23.66 11.68
CA ASP A 84 -13.37 -24.72 10.99
C ASP A 84 -12.71 -24.98 9.63
N GLY A 85 -11.61 -25.74 9.64
CA GLY A 85 -11.08 -26.61 8.55
C GLY A 85 -10.85 -26.08 7.12
N ALA A 86 -11.41 -24.94 6.72
CA ALA A 86 -11.26 -24.32 5.43
C ALA A 86 -10.76 -22.90 5.65
N PHE A 87 -9.70 -22.53 4.96
CA PHE A 87 -9.26 -21.16 4.82
C PHE A 87 -10.18 -20.52 3.76
N PRO A 88 -11.20 -19.70 4.12
CA PRO A 88 -12.10 -19.09 3.14
C PRO A 88 -11.32 -18.03 2.37
N ALA A 89 -10.77 -18.42 1.24
CA ALA A 89 -9.97 -17.58 0.36
C ALA A 89 -10.19 -17.99 -1.09
N ASP A 90 -10.03 -17.02 -1.97
CA ASP A 90 -10.04 -17.20 -3.42
C ASP A 90 -9.14 -16.12 -4.06
N THR A 91 -9.14 -16.01 -5.38
CA THR A 91 -8.33 -15.03 -6.11
C THR A 91 -9.10 -13.77 -6.52
N ALA A 92 -10.36 -13.64 -6.12
CA ALA A 92 -11.17 -12.48 -6.44
C ALA A 92 -10.74 -11.26 -5.60
N PRO A 93 -11.03 -10.03 -6.05
CA PRO A 93 -10.77 -8.84 -5.24
C PRO A 93 -11.45 -8.90 -3.87
N ASP A 94 -10.71 -8.56 -2.82
CA ASP A 94 -11.20 -8.39 -1.45
C ASP A 94 -11.24 -6.90 -1.14
N THR A 95 -12.40 -6.39 -0.73
CA THR A 95 -12.65 -4.96 -0.55
C THR A 95 -13.41 -4.67 0.72
N ALA A 96 -13.06 -3.58 1.41
CA ALA A 96 -13.88 -2.99 2.46
C ALA A 96 -13.81 -1.45 2.43
N GLU A 97 -14.91 -0.82 2.82
CA GLU A 97 -15.01 0.64 2.88
C GLU A 97 -14.35 1.19 4.14
N ALA A 98 -13.69 2.34 4.00
CA ALA A 98 -13.14 3.08 5.14
C ALA A 98 -14.27 3.73 5.96
N SER A 99 -14.03 3.96 7.25
CA SER A 99 -14.93 4.78 8.06
C SER A 99 -14.89 6.24 7.61
N ALA A 100 -15.96 7.00 7.85
CA ALA A 100 -16.06 8.39 7.40
C ALA A 100 -14.98 9.31 8.01
N ASP A 101 -14.50 8.96 9.20
CA ASP A 101 -13.45 9.65 9.96
C ASP A 101 -12.05 9.03 9.76
N ALA A 102 -11.90 8.08 8.84
CA ALA A 102 -10.62 7.42 8.57
C ALA A 102 -9.54 8.42 8.13
N ARG A 103 -8.47 8.46 8.92
CA ARG A 103 -7.22 9.19 8.66
C ARG A 103 -6.10 8.36 9.25
N VAL A 104 -5.54 7.49 8.43
CA VAL A 104 -4.55 6.52 8.89
C VAL A 104 -3.25 6.54 8.11
N THR A 105 -2.16 6.12 8.72
CA THR A 105 -0.85 5.98 8.10
C THR A 105 -0.34 4.57 8.34
N VAL A 106 0.17 3.92 7.30
CA VAL A 106 0.87 2.64 7.44
C VAL A 106 2.22 2.93 8.10
N THR A 107 2.47 2.37 9.27
CA THR A 107 3.66 2.66 10.08
C THR A 107 4.68 1.54 10.04
N ASP A 108 4.25 0.31 9.79
CA ASP A 108 5.13 -0.85 9.69
C ASP A 108 4.58 -1.90 8.73
N ILE A 109 5.47 -2.69 8.14
CA ILE A 109 5.11 -3.81 7.28
C ILE A 109 5.92 -5.03 7.68
N ARG A 110 5.25 -6.18 7.85
CA ARG A 110 5.88 -7.44 8.23
C ARG A 110 5.38 -8.59 7.37
N THR A 111 6.26 -9.54 7.12
CA THR A 111 5.94 -10.83 6.49
C THR A 111 6.17 -11.97 7.49
N GLY A 112 5.43 -13.07 7.36
CA GLY A 112 5.57 -14.20 8.26
C GLY A 112 4.95 -15.47 7.71
N ARG A 113 5.58 -16.61 8.03
CA ARG A 113 5.09 -17.93 7.64
C ARG A 113 4.09 -18.46 8.66
N HIS A 114 3.01 -19.06 8.16
CA HIS A 114 2.04 -19.82 8.94
C HIS A 114 1.79 -21.19 8.28
N ASP A 115 1.02 -22.06 8.97
CA ASP A 115 0.65 -23.35 8.42
C ASP A 115 -0.39 -23.17 7.31
N GLY A 116 -0.01 -23.53 6.09
CA GLY A 116 -0.87 -23.43 4.90
C GLY A 116 -0.99 -22.04 4.25
N PHE A 117 -0.31 -21.01 4.77
CA PHE A 117 -0.30 -19.67 4.17
C PHE A 117 0.90 -18.84 4.64
N ASP A 118 1.20 -17.78 3.89
CA ASP A 118 2.02 -16.66 4.35
C ASP A 118 1.14 -15.48 4.72
N ARG A 119 1.61 -14.66 5.66
CA ARG A 119 0.92 -13.47 6.13
C ARG A 119 1.78 -12.24 5.84
N VAL A 120 1.17 -11.23 5.26
CA VAL A 120 1.65 -9.85 5.17
C VAL A 120 0.79 -9.01 6.09
N VAL A 121 1.42 -8.20 6.94
CA VAL A 121 0.73 -7.32 7.89
C VAL A 121 1.19 -5.90 7.65
N LEU A 122 0.24 -4.99 7.44
CA LEU A 122 0.47 -3.55 7.46
C LEU A 122 -0.07 -3.04 8.80
N GLU A 123 0.82 -2.56 9.67
CA GLU A 123 0.44 -1.88 10.91
C GLU A 123 -0.01 -0.46 10.57
N VAL A 124 -1.09 -0.02 11.18
CA VAL A 124 -1.79 1.21 10.79
C VAL A 124 -2.08 2.04 12.05
N GLU A 125 -1.68 3.30 12.04
CA GLU A 125 -1.97 4.25 13.13
C GLU A 125 -2.77 5.45 12.62
N GLY A 126 -3.52 6.10 13.52
CA GLY A 126 -4.36 7.26 13.19
C GLY A 126 -5.76 7.13 13.77
N THR A 127 -6.75 7.71 13.09
CA THR A 127 -8.16 7.70 13.52
C THR A 127 -9.05 6.96 12.54
N GLY A 128 -10.16 6.42 13.04
CA GLY A 128 -11.14 5.67 12.25
C GLY A 128 -10.65 4.28 11.85
N THR A 129 -11.36 3.66 10.92
CA THR A 129 -11.07 2.32 10.40
C THR A 129 -10.66 2.44 8.93
N PRO A 130 -9.49 1.93 8.52
CA PRO A 130 -9.11 1.94 7.11
C PRO A 130 -10.03 1.05 6.29
N GLY A 131 -10.21 1.42 5.03
CA GLY A 131 -10.74 0.51 4.02
C GLY A 131 -9.60 -0.13 3.23
N TRP A 132 -9.93 -1.06 2.35
CA TRP A 132 -8.96 -1.67 1.46
C TRP A 132 -9.57 -2.10 0.13
N ASP A 133 -8.70 -2.22 -0.86
CA ASP A 133 -8.93 -2.91 -2.12
C ASP A 133 -7.68 -3.72 -2.45
N VAL A 134 -7.81 -5.04 -2.36
CA VAL A 134 -6.71 -5.98 -2.60
C VAL A 134 -7.07 -6.90 -3.75
N ARG A 135 -6.22 -6.95 -4.77
CA ARG A 135 -6.46 -7.73 -5.99
C ARG A 135 -5.17 -8.01 -6.76
N TYR A 136 -5.17 -9.07 -7.56
CA TYR A 136 -4.09 -9.29 -8.52
C TYR A 136 -4.15 -8.28 -9.67
N VAL A 137 -2.97 -7.88 -10.15
CA VAL A 137 -2.81 -6.94 -11.26
C VAL A 137 -1.80 -7.47 -12.27
N ASP A 138 -2.00 -7.13 -13.55
CA ASP A 138 -1.08 -7.55 -14.63
C ASP A 138 0.29 -6.85 -14.52
N ALA A 139 0.32 -5.63 -13.96
CA ALA A 139 1.55 -4.85 -13.78
C ALA A 139 1.41 -3.89 -12.59
N ALA A 140 2.45 -3.82 -11.76
CA ALA A 140 2.58 -2.80 -10.73
C ALA A 140 3.01 -1.47 -11.34
N SER A 141 2.32 -0.39 -10.97
CA SER A 141 2.60 0.96 -11.44
C SER A 141 2.54 1.94 -10.27
N SER A 142 3.53 2.82 -10.15
CA SER A 142 3.64 3.76 -9.04
C SER A 142 2.51 4.79 -9.08
N GLN A 143 1.94 5.06 -7.91
CA GLN A 143 0.85 6.00 -7.75
C GLN A 143 1.29 7.43 -8.10
N GLY A 144 0.46 8.14 -8.85
CA GLY A 144 0.74 9.52 -9.29
C GLY A 144 1.61 9.61 -10.55
N SER A 145 2.74 8.88 -10.63
CA SER A 145 3.62 8.92 -11.82
C SER A 145 3.21 7.93 -12.92
N GLY A 146 2.65 6.78 -12.55
CA GLY A 146 2.35 5.68 -13.45
C GLY A 146 3.58 4.91 -13.93
N GLU A 147 4.76 5.16 -13.37
CA GLU A 147 5.99 4.45 -13.74
C GLU A 147 5.93 2.99 -13.28
N PRO A 148 6.46 2.02 -14.06
CA PRO A 148 6.45 0.62 -13.65
C PRO A 148 7.23 0.40 -12.35
N VAL A 149 6.64 -0.37 -11.43
CA VAL A 149 7.30 -0.81 -10.19
C VAL A 149 7.75 -2.26 -10.38
N ALA A 150 9.04 -2.53 -10.16
CA ALA A 150 9.56 -3.89 -10.21
C ALA A 150 9.17 -4.62 -8.93
N VAL A 151 8.52 -5.77 -9.07
CA VAL A 151 8.12 -6.65 -7.96
C VAL A 151 8.57 -8.06 -8.31
N ALA A 152 9.32 -8.71 -7.43
CA ALA A 152 9.80 -10.07 -7.59
C ALA A 152 8.64 -11.05 -7.46
N GLY A 153 8.60 -12.08 -8.31
CA GLY A 153 7.52 -13.06 -8.35
C GLY A 153 6.92 -13.18 -9.74
N ASP A 154 6.00 -14.14 -9.89
CA ASP A 154 5.30 -14.40 -11.15
C ASP A 154 3.88 -13.82 -11.16
N ALA A 155 3.38 -13.34 -10.01
CA ALA A 155 2.14 -12.59 -9.88
C ALA A 155 2.26 -11.49 -8.82
N VAL A 156 1.51 -10.41 -9.00
CA VAL A 156 1.53 -9.23 -8.11
C VAL A 156 0.15 -8.98 -7.53
N LEU A 157 0.07 -9.01 -6.21
CA LEU A 157 -1.12 -8.63 -5.45
C LEU A 157 -0.97 -7.17 -5.00
N GLN A 158 -1.77 -6.26 -5.56
CA GLN A 158 -1.80 -4.87 -5.14
C GLN A 158 -2.64 -4.74 -3.89
N VAL A 159 -2.10 -4.09 -2.86
CA VAL A 159 -2.77 -3.75 -1.61
C VAL A 159 -2.97 -2.25 -1.57
N THR A 160 -4.21 -1.80 -1.74
CA THR A 160 -4.58 -0.38 -1.63
C THR A 160 -5.29 -0.18 -0.30
N VAL A 161 -4.72 0.61 0.61
CA VAL A 161 -5.36 1.01 1.87
C VAL A 161 -6.04 2.35 1.65
N THR A 162 -7.34 2.45 1.97
CA THR A 162 -8.13 3.68 1.80
C THR A 162 -8.43 4.34 3.14
N GLY A 163 -8.71 5.65 3.12
CA GLY A 163 -8.77 6.46 4.34
C GLY A 163 -7.39 6.85 4.85
N ALA A 164 -6.38 6.81 3.98
CA ALA A 164 -5.02 7.18 4.32
C ALA A 164 -4.88 8.69 4.54
N GLY A 165 -4.01 9.07 5.46
CA GLY A 165 -3.62 10.44 5.75
C GLY A 165 -2.11 10.56 5.81
N TYR A 166 -1.60 11.76 5.60
CA TYR A 166 -0.17 12.03 5.70
C TYR A 166 0.29 12.11 7.16
N PRO A 167 1.58 11.92 7.45
CA PRO A 167 2.12 12.01 8.80
C PRO A 167 1.75 13.29 9.57
N TYR A 168 1.61 14.43 8.89
CA TYR A 168 1.22 15.69 9.53
C TYR A 168 -0.28 15.76 9.90
N ASP A 169 -1.12 14.92 9.29
CA ASP A 169 -2.54 14.80 9.59
C ASP A 169 -2.80 13.77 10.69
N THR A 170 -2.08 12.63 10.65
CA THR A 170 -2.29 11.49 11.54
C THR A 170 -1.43 11.54 12.80
N GLY A 171 -0.28 12.23 12.74
CA GLY A 171 0.73 12.24 13.80
C GLY A 171 1.62 10.99 13.83
N ALA A 172 1.43 10.06 12.89
CA ALA A 172 2.18 8.81 12.80
C ALA A 172 3.27 8.89 11.72
N GLU A 173 4.43 8.27 11.97
CA GLU A 173 5.51 8.19 10.99
C GLU A 173 5.16 7.15 9.92
N GLU A 174 5.24 7.54 8.65
CA GLU A 174 4.96 6.63 7.54
C GLU A 174 6.09 5.60 7.39
N TYR A 175 5.69 4.37 7.10
CA TYR A 175 6.61 3.31 6.72
C TYR A 175 7.48 3.77 5.55
N ALA A 176 8.80 3.74 5.75
CA ALA A 176 9.77 4.08 4.74
C ALA A 176 10.83 2.99 4.66
N SER A 177 11.04 2.46 3.45
CA SER A 177 12.15 1.58 3.14
C SER A 177 12.75 1.96 1.80
N ALA A 178 14.08 1.92 1.70
CA ALA A 178 14.78 2.15 0.43
C ALA A 178 14.71 0.94 -0.51
N ASP A 179 14.56 -0.26 0.08
CA ASP A 179 14.55 -1.54 -0.63
C ASP A 179 13.22 -2.28 -0.37
N PRO A 180 12.79 -3.18 -1.29
CA PRO A 180 11.69 -4.09 -1.03
C PRO A 180 11.90 -4.89 0.25
N LEU A 181 10.83 -5.08 1.02
CA LEU A 181 10.84 -5.94 2.20
C LEU A 181 10.83 -7.41 1.73
N PRO A 182 11.87 -8.22 2.00
CA PRO A 182 11.91 -9.58 1.50
C PRO A 182 10.91 -10.48 2.22
N GLY A 183 10.33 -11.43 1.50
CA GLY A 183 9.56 -12.56 2.03
C GLY A 183 10.48 -13.64 2.62
N GLU A 184 11.35 -13.29 3.56
CA GLU A 184 12.25 -14.29 4.15
C GLU A 184 11.46 -15.27 5.02
N GLY A 185 11.64 -16.57 4.76
CA GLY A 185 10.95 -17.65 5.46
C GLY A 185 9.52 -17.95 4.96
N THR A 186 8.99 -17.18 4.01
CA THR A 186 7.67 -17.39 3.38
C THR A 186 7.73 -18.37 2.20
N ARG A 187 6.61 -19.05 1.88
CA ARG A 187 6.53 -20.08 0.82
C ARG A 187 5.89 -19.60 -0.49
N THR A 188 4.95 -18.68 -0.46
CA THR A 188 4.27 -18.10 -1.61
C THR A 188 4.69 -16.65 -1.82
N VAL A 189 4.79 -15.85 -0.75
CA VAL A 189 5.24 -14.44 -0.82
C VAL A 189 6.73 -14.37 -1.11
N THR A 190 7.13 -13.49 -2.02
CA THR A 190 8.53 -13.25 -2.42
C THR A 190 9.09 -11.96 -1.82
N GLU A 191 8.32 -10.87 -1.87
CA GLU A 191 8.64 -9.57 -1.29
C GLU A 191 7.42 -8.67 -1.16
N VAL A 192 7.57 -7.55 -0.45
CA VAL A 192 6.61 -6.45 -0.40
C VAL A 192 7.31 -5.15 -0.79
N VAL A 193 6.78 -4.48 -1.82
CA VAL A 193 7.25 -3.16 -2.24
C VAL A 193 6.24 -2.13 -1.77
N PHE A 194 6.65 -1.27 -0.84
CA PHE A 194 5.85 -0.09 -0.49
C PHE A 194 6.05 0.99 -1.55
N ASP A 195 4.97 1.53 -2.10
CA ASP A 195 5.03 2.56 -3.12
C ASP A 195 4.92 3.95 -2.49
N ALA A 196 3.70 4.41 -2.21
CA ALA A 196 3.46 5.71 -1.60
C ALA A 196 2.04 5.84 -1.02
N THR A 197 1.87 6.85 -0.16
CA THR A 197 0.57 7.45 0.13
C THR A 197 0.35 8.68 -0.76
N TYR A 198 -0.76 8.71 -1.50
CA TYR A 198 -1.17 9.83 -2.34
C TYR A 198 -2.70 9.87 -2.46
N GLU A 199 -3.29 11.07 -2.50
CA GLU A 199 -4.74 11.28 -2.67
C GLU A 199 -5.67 10.48 -1.72
N GLY A 200 -5.21 10.15 -0.52
CA GLY A 200 -6.00 9.44 0.50
C GLY A 200 -5.92 7.92 0.41
N THR A 201 -4.99 7.40 -0.39
CA THR A 201 -4.69 5.96 -0.51
C THR A 201 -3.22 5.68 -0.32
N THR A 202 -2.92 4.59 0.40
CA THR A 202 -1.57 4.01 0.48
C THR A 202 -1.52 2.77 -0.39
N VAL A 203 -0.50 2.64 -1.23
CA VAL A 203 -0.32 1.46 -2.11
C VAL A 203 0.95 0.69 -1.72
N ALA A 204 0.80 -0.62 -1.62
CA ALA A 204 1.91 -1.57 -1.56
C ALA A 204 1.65 -2.73 -2.54
N PHE A 205 2.72 -3.35 -3.01
CA PHE A 205 2.66 -4.50 -3.91
C PHE A 205 3.27 -5.72 -3.22
N VAL A 206 2.52 -6.81 -3.16
CA VAL A 206 3.00 -8.10 -2.65
C VAL A 206 3.35 -8.97 -3.85
N GLY A 207 4.63 -9.30 -3.97
CA GLY A 207 5.11 -10.29 -4.92
C GLY A 207 4.74 -11.70 -4.46
N THR A 208 4.28 -12.53 -5.40
CA THR A 208 3.95 -13.93 -5.14
C THR A 208 4.55 -14.84 -6.21
N ARG A 209 4.89 -16.07 -5.82
CA ARG A 209 5.44 -17.08 -6.75
C ARG A 209 4.43 -17.54 -7.83
N SER A 210 3.14 -17.31 -7.62
CA SER A 210 2.04 -17.52 -8.57
C SER A 210 0.78 -16.92 -7.96
N GLU A 211 -0.26 -16.68 -8.77
CA GLU A 211 -1.58 -16.39 -8.20
C GLU A 211 -2.01 -17.50 -7.23
N ALA A 212 -2.46 -17.08 -6.06
CA ALA A 212 -2.86 -17.93 -4.96
C ALA A 212 -4.12 -17.37 -4.30
N PRO A 213 -5.01 -18.22 -3.76
CA PRO A 213 -6.10 -17.76 -2.93
C PRO A 213 -5.59 -16.87 -1.78
N PHE A 214 -6.23 -15.73 -1.57
CA PHE A 214 -5.93 -14.82 -0.48
C PHE A 214 -7.19 -14.39 0.26
N ARG A 215 -7.00 -13.80 1.43
CA ARG A 215 -8.06 -13.14 2.20
C ARG A 215 -7.50 -11.93 2.93
N VAL A 216 -8.35 -10.96 3.20
CA VAL A 216 -7.98 -9.73 3.89
C VAL A 216 -8.90 -9.49 5.06
N TYR A 217 -8.34 -9.05 6.18
CA TYR A 217 -9.12 -8.66 7.35
C TYR A 217 -8.34 -7.68 8.22
N LEU A 218 -9.07 -6.97 9.07
CA LEU A 218 -8.48 -6.11 10.10
C LEU A 218 -8.38 -6.84 11.43
N LEU A 219 -7.27 -6.60 12.13
CA LEU A 219 -7.17 -6.81 13.56
C LEU A 219 -7.12 -5.46 14.24
N GLU A 220 -7.77 -5.35 15.39
CA GLU A 220 -7.77 -4.15 16.23
C GLU A 220 -6.76 -4.31 17.39
N ASP A 221 -6.42 -3.20 18.06
CA ASP A 221 -5.58 -3.16 19.26
C ASP A 221 -4.21 -3.88 19.18
N PRO A 222 -3.25 -3.45 18.33
CA PRO A 222 -3.29 -2.30 17.42
C PRO A 222 -3.92 -2.62 16.06
N SER A 223 -4.35 -1.57 15.35
CA SER A 223 -4.95 -1.67 14.01
C SER A 223 -3.96 -2.23 13.00
N ARG A 224 -4.32 -3.33 12.35
CA ARG A 224 -3.47 -4.05 11.41
C ARG A 224 -4.30 -4.58 10.26
N LEU A 225 -3.97 -4.17 9.05
CA LEU A 225 -4.49 -4.80 7.84
C LEU A 225 -3.68 -6.06 7.56
N VAL A 226 -4.36 -7.22 7.60
CA VAL A 226 -3.74 -8.52 7.43
C VAL A 226 -4.14 -9.08 6.08
N VAL A 227 -3.14 -9.39 5.26
CA VAL A 227 -3.28 -10.09 3.98
C VAL A 227 -2.67 -11.46 4.14
N GLU A 228 -3.46 -12.52 3.98
CA GLU A 228 -2.96 -13.89 4.01
C GLU A 228 -3.06 -14.51 2.63
N VAL A 229 -1.95 -15.11 2.17
CA VAL A 229 -1.81 -15.72 0.85
C VAL A 229 -1.55 -17.20 1.04
N ALA A 230 -2.43 -18.04 0.51
CA ALA A 230 -2.36 -19.48 0.69
C ALA A 230 -1.06 -20.08 0.14
N ASP A 231 -0.58 -21.14 0.79
CA ASP A 231 0.40 -22.04 0.20
C ASP A 231 -0.22 -22.68 -1.05
N GLN A 232 0.56 -22.80 -2.11
CA GLN A 232 0.18 -23.66 -3.22
C GLN A 232 0.18 -25.14 -2.75
N PRO A 233 -0.78 -25.96 -3.19
CA PRO A 233 -0.80 -27.40 -2.91
C PRO A 233 0.39 -28.16 -3.49
#